data_AF-A0A956Z267-F1
#
_entry.id   AF-A0A956Z267-F1
#
_cell.length_a   1.000
_cell.length_b   1.000
_cell.length_c   1.000
_cell.angle_alpha   90.00
_cell.angle_beta   90.00
_cell.angle_gamma   90.00
#
_symmetry.space_group_name_H-M   'P 1'
#
loop_
_entity.id
_entity.type
_entity.pdbx_description
1 polymer ?
#
loop_
_entity_poly.entity_id
_entity_poly.type
_entity_poly.pdbx_seq_one_letter_code
_entity_poly.pdbx_strand_id
1 'polypeptide(L)'
;LSLHLLGWGADYPDATNFLDYHFGAGSSAQFGDKFDEITGPLTEGARLAAPDARYPYYVEANTAIRDLVPMVPIAHGGSGVAFKASVAGAHSSPLGNEQFAVMEDPDDDNIIWMQNAEPIGLYCPDETDGESLRACEQVTEGLLAYEVAGTAVVPALAESYEASDDSTEWTFHLRPGVSFHDGSALDANDVVMSYLVQWDASNPLHVGRDGNFTYFQAFFTAFLNAPSE
;
A
#
# COMPACT_ATOMS: atom_id res chain seq x y z
N LEU A 1 -21.02 -3.58 24.76
CA LEU A 1 -20.48 -4.14 23.51
C LEU A 1 -21.00 -3.30 22.36
N SER A 2 -20.12 -2.51 21.76
CA SER A 2 -20.40 -1.84 20.49
C SER A 2 -20.12 -2.85 19.38
N LEU A 3 -21.07 -3.08 18.48
CA LEU A 3 -20.84 -3.88 17.28
C LEU A 3 -20.16 -2.97 16.26
N HIS A 4 -19.02 -3.40 15.72
CA HIS A 4 -18.28 -2.69 14.68
C HIS A 4 -18.23 -3.56 13.42
N LEU A 5 -18.49 -2.96 12.26
CA LEU A 5 -18.21 -3.56 10.97
C LEU A 5 -16.81 -3.10 10.55
N LEU A 6 -15.88 -4.05 10.43
CA LEU A 6 -14.57 -3.80 9.84
C LEU A 6 -14.68 -3.99 8.32
N GLY A 7 -14.34 -2.95 7.57
CA GLY A 7 -14.47 -2.90 6.11
C GLY A 7 -13.17 -2.58 5.38
N TRP A 8 -12.02 -2.92 5.96
CA TRP A 8 -10.70 -2.74 5.35
C TRP A 8 -10.08 -4.11 5.00
N GLY A 9 -9.35 -4.16 3.89
CA GLY A 9 -8.57 -5.31 3.43
C GLY A 9 -7.12 -4.89 3.17
N ALA A 10 -6.22 -5.86 3.06
CA ALA A 10 -4.79 -5.61 2.93
C ALA A 10 -4.44 -4.79 1.67
N ASP A 11 -3.80 -3.63 1.86
CA ASP A 11 -3.25 -2.74 0.82
C ASP A 11 -2.08 -3.34 -0.04
N TYR A 12 -1.35 -4.33 0.47
CA TYR A 12 -0.21 -5.02 -0.14
C TYR A 12 -0.13 -6.48 0.35
N PRO A 13 0.47 -7.41 -0.44
CA PRO A 13 0.34 -8.85 -0.24
C PRO A 13 1.33 -9.43 0.80
N ASP A 14 1.41 -8.83 1.99
CA ASP A 14 2.19 -9.37 3.12
C ASP A 14 1.30 -9.61 4.35
N ALA A 15 1.67 -10.59 5.18
CA ALA A 15 0.98 -10.87 6.42
C ALA A 15 1.07 -9.72 7.42
N THR A 16 2.19 -8.98 7.43
CA THR A 16 2.37 -7.79 8.31
C THR A 16 1.31 -6.74 8.05
N ASN A 17 0.90 -6.59 6.80
CA ASN A 17 -0.07 -5.58 6.42
C ASN A 17 -1.36 -5.67 7.25
N PHE A 18 -1.90 -6.89 7.38
CA PHE A 18 -3.10 -7.10 8.19
C PHE A 18 -2.78 -7.30 9.67
N LEU A 19 -1.78 -8.12 9.98
CA LEU A 19 -1.52 -8.54 11.35
C LEU A 19 -0.94 -7.41 12.20
N ASP A 20 0.02 -6.63 11.68
CA ASP A 20 0.68 -5.59 12.45
C ASP A 20 -0.26 -4.40 12.68
N TYR A 21 -1.07 -4.05 11.67
CA TYR A 21 -2.04 -2.96 11.77
C TYR A 21 -3.07 -3.21 12.88
N HIS A 22 -3.62 -4.43 12.94
CA HIS A 22 -4.67 -4.76 13.91
C HIS A 22 -4.16 -5.28 15.25
N PHE A 23 -3.01 -5.97 15.27
CA PHE A 23 -2.55 -6.72 16.44
C PHE A 23 -1.08 -6.50 16.82
N GLY A 24 -0.33 -5.71 16.03
CA GLY A 24 1.05 -5.35 16.36
C GLY A 24 1.16 -4.45 17.58
N ALA A 25 2.38 -4.22 18.07
CA ALA A 25 2.62 -3.40 19.26
C ALA A 25 2.08 -1.96 19.12
N GLY A 26 2.14 -1.41 17.90
CA GLY A 26 1.62 -0.09 17.54
C GLY A 26 0.11 -0.04 17.23
N SER A 27 -0.61 -1.17 17.26
CA SER A 27 -2.01 -1.21 16.85
C SER A 27 -2.94 -0.37 17.74
N SER A 28 -4.11 -0.03 17.21
CA SER A 28 -5.15 0.64 17.99
C SER A 28 -5.80 -0.30 19.02
N ALA A 29 -6.62 0.25 19.92
CA ALA A 29 -7.39 -0.55 20.89
C ALA A 29 -8.66 -1.20 20.29
N GLN A 30 -8.78 -1.27 18.95
CA GLN A 30 -9.97 -1.78 18.26
C GLN A 30 -10.34 -3.22 18.67
N PHE A 31 -9.33 -4.05 18.95
CA PHE A 31 -9.50 -5.45 19.36
C PHE A 31 -9.27 -5.70 20.86
N GLY A 32 -9.22 -4.62 21.66
CA GLY A 32 -9.04 -4.68 23.11
C GLY A 32 -7.57 -4.64 23.53
N ASP A 33 -7.24 -5.40 24.56
CA ASP A 33 -5.90 -5.45 25.13
C ASP A 33 -4.90 -6.06 24.14
N LYS A 34 -3.64 -5.61 24.24
CA LYS A 34 -2.52 -6.17 23.49
C LYS A 34 -1.89 -7.30 24.30
N PHE A 35 -1.56 -8.40 23.63
CA PHE A 35 -0.97 -9.58 24.25
C PHE A 35 0.44 -9.81 23.71
N ASP A 36 1.40 -10.05 24.59
CA ASP A 36 2.80 -10.29 24.22
C ASP A 36 2.94 -11.57 23.37
N GLU A 37 2.05 -12.55 23.57
CA GLU A 37 1.92 -13.76 22.77
C GLU A 37 1.53 -13.48 21.31
N ILE A 38 1.03 -12.28 21.01
CA ILE A 38 0.74 -11.82 19.66
C ILE A 38 1.82 -10.86 19.16
N THR A 39 2.09 -9.80 19.93
CA THR A 39 3.02 -8.73 19.50
C THR A 39 4.47 -9.22 19.39
N GLY A 40 4.88 -10.17 20.24
CA GLY A 40 6.22 -10.76 20.24
C GLY A 40 6.52 -11.50 18.94
N PRO A 41 5.75 -12.53 18.56
CA PRO A 41 5.94 -13.24 17.30
C PRO A 41 5.83 -12.33 16.07
N LEU A 42 4.89 -11.39 16.03
CA LEU A 42 4.82 -10.41 14.92
C LEU A 42 6.11 -9.60 14.79
N THR A 43 6.65 -9.12 15.91
CA THR A 43 7.90 -8.35 15.94
C THR A 43 9.10 -9.18 15.45
N GLU A 44 9.19 -10.46 15.84
CA GLU A 44 10.29 -11.32 15.39
C GLU A 44 10.14 -11.74 13.92
N GLY A 45 8.91 -12.06 13.48
CA GLY A 45 8.63 -12.40 12.09
C GLY A 45 8.95 -11.27 11.12
N ALA A 46 8.61 -10.03 11.48
CA ALA A 46 8.85 -8.84 10.66
C ALA A 46 10.34 -8.53 10.43
N ARG A 47 11.25 -9.04 11.28
CA ARG A 47 12.71 -8.85 11.14
C ARG A 47 13.37 -9.80 10.14
N LEU A 48 12.66 -10.84 9.69
CA LEU A 48 13.22 -11.87 8.83
C LEU A 48 12.80 -11.65 7.38
N ALA A 49 13.78 -11.59 6.46
CA ALA A 49 13.50 -11.38 5.03
C ALA A 49 12.85 -12.61 4.35
N ALA A 50 13.29 -13.82 4.68
CA ALA A 50 12.87 -15.03 3.98
C ALA A 50 11.45 -15.49 4.41
N PRO A 51 10.50 -15.71 3.47
CA PRO A 51 9.13 -16.13 3.78
C PRO A 51 9.04 -17.37 4.68
N ASP A 52 9.81 -18.42 4.37
CA ASP A 52 9.80 -19.66 5.15
C ASP A 52 10.32 -19.48 6.58
N ALA A 53 11.21 -18.50 6.80
CA ALA A 53 11.76 -18.20 8.12
C ALA A 53 10.77 -17.40 8.99
N ARG A 54 9.98 -16.51 8.38
CA ARG A 54 8.96 -15.71 9.08
C ARG A 54 7.64 -16.45 9.30
N TYR A 55 7.26 -17.37 8.41
CA TYR A 55 5.96 -18.05 8.44
C TYR A 55 5.58 -18.68 9.80
N PRO A 56 6.49 -19.39 10.52
CA PRO A 56 6.17 -19.96 11.83
C PRO A 56 5.73 -18.92 12.87
N TYR A 57 6.32 -17.71 12.85
CA TYR A 57 5.96 -16.64 13.78
C TYR A 57 4.56 -16.11 13.52
N TYR A 58 4.15 -16.00 12.25
CA TYR A 58 2.79 -15.59 11.92
C TYR A 58 1.75 -16.67 12.23
N VAL A 59 2.12 -17.95 12.16
CA VAL A 59 1.27 -19.06 12.65
C VAL A 59 1.09 -18.97 14.17
N GLU A 60 2.16 -18.67 14.91
CA GLU A 60 2.11 -18.46 16.36
C GLU A 60 1.20 -17.28 16.73
N ALA A 61 1.43 -16.10 16.12
CA ALA A 61 0.60 -14.92 16.31
C ALA A 61 -0.87 -15.18 15.99
N ASN A 62 -1.17 -15.83 14.84
CA ASN A 62 -2.54 -16.15 14.44
C ASN A 62 -3.22 -17.14 15.42
N THR A 63 -2.45 -18.07 15.99
CA THR A 63 -2.95 -18.98 17.03
C THR A 63 -3.28 -18.23 18.32
N ALA A 64 -2.41 -17.31 18.74
CA ALA A 64 -2.66 -16.47 19.91
C ALA A 64 -3.86 -15.51 19.70
N ILE A 65 -4.02 -14.94 18.50
CA ILE A 65 -5.19 -14.13 18.14
C ILE A 65 -6.48 -14.93 18.33
N ARG A 66 -6.54 -16.18 17.83
CA ARG A 66 -7.69 -17.07 18.01
C ARG A 66 -8.04 -17.29 19.48
N ASP A 67 -7.04 -17.41 20.34
CA ASP A 67 -7.22 -17.81 21.74
C ASP A 67 -7.49 -16.61 22.69
N LEU A 68 -6.93 -15.44 22.38
CA LEU A 68 -6.89 -14.28 23.29
C LEU A 68 -7.78 -13.12 22.84
N VAL A 69 -8.00 -12.94 21.53
CA VAL A 69 -8.74 -11.78 21.03
C VAL A 69 -10.25 -12.07 21.06
N PRO A 70 -11.06 -11.26 21.76
CA PRO A 70 -12.50 -11.44 21.83
C PRO A 70 -13.18 -10.92 20.55
N MET A 71 -12.98 -11.60 19.42
CA MET A 71 -13.62 -11.31 18.14
C MET A 71 -14.53 -12.46 17.70
N VAL A 72 -15.76 -12.12 17.29
CA VAL A 72 -16.68 -13.06 16.65
C VAL A 72 -16.94 -12.58 15.22
N PRO A 73 -16.39 -13.23 14.18
CA PRO A 73 -16.73 -12.91 12.80
C PRO A 73 -18.21 -13.24 12.55
N ILE A 74 -19.02 -12.22 12.26
CA ILE A 74 -20.47 -12.39 12.00
C ILE A 74 -20.76 -12.53 10.50
N ALA A 75 -19.95 -11.88 9.65
CA ALA A 75 -20.06 -11.96 8.20
C ALA A 75 -18.68 -11.72 7.55
N HIS A 76 -18.50 -12.30 6.37
CA HIS A 76 -17.40 -11.99 5.47
C HIS A 76 -18.01 -11.52 4.16
N GLY A 77 -17.85 -10.23 3.85
CA GLY A 77 -18.36 -9.64 2.62
C GLY A 77 -17.48 -10.00 1.44
N GLY A 78 -18.08 -10.35 0.30
CA GLY A 78 -17.36 -10.35 -0.96
C GLY A 78 -17.30 -8.94 -1.53
N SER A 79 -16.15 -8.52 -2.01
CA SER A 79 -16.04 -7.38 -2.94
C SER A 79 -16.14 -7.93 -4.37
N GLY A 80 -16.73 -7.14 -5.27
CA GLY A 80 -16.85 -7.51 -6.68
C GLY A 80 -16.90 -6.28 -7.55
N VAL A 81 -16.25 -6.38 -8.70
CA VAL A 81 -16.28 -5.38 -9.77
C VAL A 81 -17.07 -5.95 -10.95
N ALA A 82 -17.84 -5.10 -11.63
CA ALA A 82 -18.64 -5.48 -12.78
C ALA A 82 -18.22 -4.63 -13.99
N PHE A 83 -18.01 -5.30 -15.11
CA PHE A 83 -17.58 -4.66 -16.36
C PHE A 83 -18.63 -4.84 -17.44
N LYS A 84 -18.72 -3.87 -18.34
CA LYS A 84 -19.47 -4.03 -19.59
C LYS A 84 -18.75 -5.08 -20.45
N ALA A 85 -19.52 -6.00 -21.04
CA ALA A 85 -18.97 -7.12 -21.80
C ALA A 85 -18.10 -6.73 -23.02
N SER A 86 -18.22 -5.48 -23.51
CA SER A 86 -17.39 -4.98 -24.60
C SER A 86 -15.98 -4.57 -24.16
N VAL A 87 -15.77 -4.28 -22.87
CA VAL A 87 -14.48 -3.78 -22.38
C VAL A 87 -13.43 -4.89 -22.44
N ALA A 88 -12.46 -4.72 -23.33
CA ALA A 88 -11.30 -5.58 -23.44
C ALA A 88 -10.31 -5.27 -22.31
N GLY A 89 -9.58 -6.29 -21.84
CA GLY A 89 -8.59 -6.13 -20.76
C GLY A 89 -9.16 -5.88 -19.36
N ALA A 90 -10.49 -5.86 -19.20
CA ALA A 90 -11.16 -5.79 -17.91
C ALA A 90 -10.72 -6.94 -16.97
N HIS A 91 -10.35 -6.58 -15.75
CA HIS A 91 -9.86 -7.51 -14.73
C HIS A 91 -10.18 -6.99 -13.33
N SER A 92 -10.26 -7.89 -12.35
CA SER A 92 -10.36 -7.52 -10.94
C SER A 92 -8.99 -7.58 -10.31
N SER A 93 -8.61 -6.56 -9.55
CA SER A 93 -7.41 -6.64 -8.71
C SER A 93 -7.72 -7.33 -7.37
N PRO A 94 -6.80 -8.15 -6.84
CA PRO A 94 -6.88 -8.65 -5.47
C PRO A 94 -6.66 -7.57 -4.39
N LEU A 95 -6.10 -6.41 -4.77
CA LEU A 95 -5.83 -5.27 -3.89
C LEU A 95 -6.77 -4.08 -4.15
N GLY A 96 -7.73 -4.22 -5.07
CA GLY A 96 -8.64 -3.13 -5.45
C GLY A 96 -8.02 -2.02 -6.31
N ASN A 97 -6.88 -2.31 -6.95
CA ASN A 97 -6.13 -1.41 -7.82
C ASN A 97 -6.18 -1.85 -9.30
N GLU A 98 -7.36 -1.69 -9.92
CA GLU A 98 -7.54 -1.99 -11.34
C GLU A 98 -6.70 -1.08 -12.25
N GLN A 99 -5.93 -1.67 -13.17
CA GLN A 99 -5.09 -0.92 -14.11
C GLN A 99 -5.90 -0.50 -15.35
N PHE A 100 -6.27 0.78 -15.46
CA PHE A 100 -7.10 1.23 -16.58
C PHE A 100 -6.31 1.36 -17.89
N ALA A 101 -4.99 1.53 -17.82
CA ALA A 101 -4.14 1.63 -19.00
C ALA A 101 -4.19 0.40 -19.93
N VAL A 102 -4.68 -0.74 -19.44
CA VAL A 102 -4.87 -1.97 -20.23
C VAL A 102 -6.34 -2.25 -20.56
N MET A 103 -7.26 -1.34 -20.22
CA MET A 103 -8.68 -1.46 -20.48
C MET A 103 -9.10 -0.58 -21.66
N GLU A 104 -9.86 -1.16 -22.58
CA GLU A 104 -10.32 -0.47 -23.80
C GLU A 104 -11.77 -0.85 -24.11
N ASP A 105 -12.63 0.13 -24.45
CA ASP A 105 -13.93 -0.14 -25.06
C ASP A 105 -13.75 0.03 -26.59
N PRO A 106 -13.88 -1.04 -27.40
CA PRO A 106 -13.67 -0.95 -28.85
C PRO A 106 -14.68 -0.01 -29.55
N ASP A 107 -15.77 0.33 -28.87
CA ASP A 107 -16.85 1.17 -29.39
C ASP A 107 -16.81 2.62 -28.86
N ASP A 108 -15.93 2.96 -27.90
CA ASP A 108 -15.87 4.29 -27.25
C ASP A 108 -14.44 4.61 -26.76
N ASP A 109 -13.97 5.84 -27.00
CA ASP A 109 -12.68 6.33 -26.49
C ASP A 109 -12.71 6.63 -24.97
N ASN A 110 -13.86 6.43 -24.30
CA ASN A 110 -14.05 6.66 -22.88
C ASN A 110 -14.27 5.35 -22.10
N ILE A 111 -13.52 5.17 -21.03
CA ILE A 111 -13.84 4.20 -19.97
C ILE A 111 -14.52 4.94 -18.82
N ILE A 112 -15.75 4.53 -18.48
CA ILE A 112 -16.48 5.07 -17.34
C ILE A 112 -16.36 4.09 -16.17
N TRP A 113 -15.68 4.52 -15.11
CA TRP A 113 -15.54 3.78 -13.86
C TRP A 113 -16.48 4.34 -12.79
N MET A 114 -17.19 3.45 -12.09
CA MET A 114 -17.97 3.81 -10.90
C MET A 114 -17.20 3.37 -9.67
N GLN A 115 -16.93 4.32 -8.77
CA GLN A 115 -16.26 4.06 -7.49
C GLN A 115 -17.17 4.39 -6.30
N ASN A 116 -16.75 3.96 -5.11
CA ASN A 116 -17.59 3.98 -3.91
C ASN A 116 -17.78 5.37 -3.30
N ALA A 117 -16.78 6.25 -3.41
CA ALA A 117 -16.78 7.59 -2.86
C ALA A 117 -15.96 8.57 -3.72
N GLU A 118 -16.06 9.86 -3.39
CA GLU A 118 -15.21 10.90 -3.94
C GLU A 118 -13.77 10.77 -3.38
N PRO A 119 -12.72 10.93 -4.20
CA PRO A 119 -11.34 11.04 -3.70
C PRO A 119 -11.24 12.17 -2.67
N ILE A 120 -10.63 11.91 -1.52
CA ILE A 120 -10.48 12.93 -0.49
C ILE A 120 -9.37 13.93 -0.84
N GLY A 121 -8.42 13.52 -1.68
CA GLY A 121 -7.40 14.39 -2.26
C GLY A 121 -6.63 13.72 -3.39
N LEU A 122 -5.80 14.49 -4.09
CA LEU A 122 -4.97 14.02 -5.20
C LEU A 122 -3.48 14.32 -4.97
N TYR A 123 -3.11 14.63 -3.73
CA TYR A 123 -1.72 14.66 -3.32
C TYR A 123 -1.31 13.26 -2.87
N CYS A 124 -1.10 12.39 -3.85
CA CYS A 124 -0.96 10.94 -3.71
C CYS A 124 -0.07 10.46 -2.55
N PRO A 125 1.07 11.09 -2.25
CA PRO A 125 1.93 10.65 -1.14
C PRO A 125 1.31 10.80 0.26
N ASP A 126 0.25 11.58 0.44
CA ASP A 126 -0.41 11.82 1.73
C ASP A 126 -1.74 11.06 1.89
N GLU A 127 -2.23 10.40 0.84
CA GLU A 127 -3.51 9.70 0.85
C GLU A 127 -3.39 8.22 1.26
N THR A 128 -4.47 7.70 1.83
CA THR A 128 -4.52 6.32 2.39
C THR A 128 -5.79 5.56 2.01
N ASP A 129 -6.68 6.18 1.23
CA ASP A 129 -7.93 5.58 0.77
C ASP A 129 -7.82 5.10 -0.68
N GLY A 130 -8.51 4.01 -1.01
CA GLY A 130 -8.47 3.41 -2.33
C GLY A 130 -9.09 4.28 -3.42
N GLU A 131 -10.00 5.19 -3.08
CA GLU A 131 -10.65 6.10 -4.02
C GLU A 131 -9.67 7.16 -4.55
N SER A 132 -8.87 7.77 -3.67
CA SER A 132 -7.77 8.67 -4.06
C SER A 132 -6.65 7.93 -4.78
N LEU A 133 -6.20 6.80 -4.23
CA LEU A 133 -5.06 6.06 -4.78
C LEU A 133 -5.34 5.50 -6.18
N ARG A 134 -6.58 5.05 -6.46
CA ARG A 134 -6.96 4.61 -7.81
C ARG A 134 -6.83 5.73 -8.85
N ALA A 135 -7.21 6.95 -8.50
CA ALA A 135 -7.04 8.10 -9.38
C ALA A 135 -5.56 8.46 -9.56
N CYS A 136 -4.78 8.39 -8.48
CA CYS A 136 -3.34 8.62 -8.46
C CYS A 136 -2.56 7.66 -9.36
N GLU A 137 -2.91 6.38 -9.39
CA GLU A 137 -2.28 5.37 -10.26
C GLU A 137 -2.48 5.68 -11.76
N GLN A 138 -3.44 6.52 -12.14
CA GLN A 138 -3.64 6.91 -13.54
C GLN A 138 -2.77 8.08 -13.97
N VAL A 139 -2.18 8.81 -13.01
CA VAL A 139 -1.42 10.06 -13.27
C VAL A 139 -0.01 10.05 -12.69
N THR A 140 0.33 9.02 -11.90
CA THR A 140 1.65 8.81 -11.32
C THR A 140 2.05 7.34 -11.45
N GLU A 141 3.35 7.09 -11.51
CA GLU A 141 3.92 5.75 -11.52
C GLU A 141 4.98 5.61 -10.42
N GLY A 142 5.08 4.43 -9.81
CA GLY A 142 6.13 4.08 -8.85
C GLY A 142 7.37 3.46 -9.53
N LEU A 143 8.41 3.20 -8.74
CA LEU A 143 9.59 2.44 -9.23
C LEU A 143 9.20 1.03 -9.68
N LEU A 144 8.29 0.41 -8.95
CA LEU A 144 7.72 -0.92 -9.21
C LEU A 144 6.19 -0.81 -9.24
N ALA A 145 5.55 -1.83 -9.81
CA ALA A 145 4.11 -2.00 -9.83
C ALA A 145 3.72 -3.45 -9.50
N TYR A 146 2.43 -3.73 -9.40
CA TYR A 146 1.93 -5.11 -9.41
C TYR A 146 1.54 -5.53 -10.82
N GLU A 147 1.63 -6.83 -11.11
CA GLU A 147 1.11 -7.38 -12.36
C GLU A 147 -0.41 -7.19 -12.48
N VAL A 148 -0.90 -7.14 -13.72
CA VAL A 148 -2.35 -7.04 -14.00
C VAL A 148 -3.08 -8.21 -13.34
N ALA A 149 -4.11 -7.89 -12.53
CA ALA A 149 -4.94 -8.86 -11.81
C ALA A 149 -4.19 -9.75 -10.80
N GLY A 150 -2.99 -9.36 -10.38
CA GLY A 150 -2.16 -10.15 -9.48
C GLY A 150 -1.43 -9.29 -8.44
N THR A 151 -0.57 -9.95 -7.67
CA THR A 151 0.22 -9.32 -6.61
C THR A 151 1.72 -9.53 -6.79
N ALA A 152 2.14 -10.14 -7.92
CA ALA A 152 3.56 -10.23 -8.23
C ALA A 152 4.08 -8.82 -8.55
N VAL A 153 5.22 -8.49 -7.97
CA VAL A 153 5.89 -7.21 -8.21
C VAL A 153 6.59 -7.24 -9.57
N VAL A 154 6.39 -6.20 -10.37
CA VAL A 154 6.94 -6.04 -11.72
C VAL A 154 7.64 -4.67 -11.88
N PRO A 155 8.60 -4.54 -12.82
CA PRO A 155 9.22 -3.27 -13.16
C PRO A 155 8.20 -2.21 -13.63
N ALA A 156 8.42 -0.94 -13.24
CA ALA A 156 7.65 0.22 -13.71
C ALA A 156 8.61 1.34 -14.16
N LEU A 157 8.77 2.41 -13.36
CA LEU A 157 9.76 3.45 -13.62
C LEU A 157 11.21 2.96 -13.48
N ALA A 158 11.44 1.93 -12.66
CA ALA A 158 12.69 1.18 -12.67
C ALA A 158 12.56 -0.07 -13.55
N GLU A 159 13.51 -0.29 -14.46
CA GLU A 159 13.54 -1.48 -15.32
C GLU A 159 14.15 -2.71 -14.61
N SER A 160 14.95 -2.49 -13.58
CA SER A 160 15.52 -3.53 -12.72
C SER A 160 15.94 -2.97 -11.36
N TYR A 161 16.17 -3.87 -10.40
CA TYR A 161 16.69 -3.53 -9.09
C TYR A 161 17.54 -4.67 -8.52
N GLU A 162 18.40 -4.32 -7.57
CA GLU A 162 19.26 -5.24 -6.83
C GLU A 162 19.16 -4.94 -5.34
N ALA A 163 19.12 -5.99 -4.51
CA ALA A 163 19.14 -5.88 -3.05
C ALA A 163 20.45 -6.46 -2.50
N SER A 164 20.99 -5.81 -1.48
CA SER A 164 22.08 -6.35 -0.65
C SER A 164 21.67 -7.63 0.09
N ASP A 165 22.65 -8.43 0.51
CA ASP A 165 22.43 -9.72 1.18
C ASP A 165 21.58 -9.62 2.46
N ASP A 166 21.69 -8.51 3.18
CA ASP A 166 20.92 -8.23 4.40
C ASP A 166 19.65 -7.38 4.15
N SER A 167 19.35 -7.09 2.88
CA SER A 167 18.18 -6.31 2.44
C SER A 167 18.11 -4.88 3.00
N THR A 168 19.24 -4.30 3.42
CA THR A 168 19.30 -2.94 3.96
C THR A 168 19.59 -1.87 2.89
N GLU A 169 20.20 -2.28 1.78
CA GLU A 169 20.47 -1.44 0.60
C GLU A 169 19.79 -2.00 -0.64
N TRP A 170 19.13 -1.12 -1.40
CA TRP A 170 18.44 -1.42 -2.66
C TRP A 170 18.89 -0.44 -3.74
N THR A 171 19.32 -0.95 -4.88
CA THR A 171 19.72 -0.15 -6.05
C THR A 171 18.69 -0.32 -7.15
N PHE A 172 18.12 0.78 -7.64
CA PHE A 172 17.14 0.79 -8.73
C PHE A 172 17.74 1.38 -10.00
N HIS A 173 17.51 0.73 -11.15
CA HIS A 173 17.92 1.21 -12.46
C HIS A 173 16.71 1.81 -13.18
N LEU A 174 16.69 3.13 -13.35
CA LEU A 174 15.57 3.84 -13.97
C LEU A 174 15.48 3.59 -15.47
N ARG A 175 14.23 3.49 -15.98
CA ARG A 175 13.94 3.38 -17.40
C ARG A 175 14.40 4.65 -18.13
N PRO A 176 15.19 4.54 -19.21
CA PRO A 176 15.62 5.70 -19.96
C PRO A 176 14.47 6.31 -20.78
N GLY A 177 14.49 7.63 -20.95
CA GLY A 177 13.58 8.34 -21.84
C GLY A 177 12.15 8.52 -21.33
N VAL A 178 11.92 8.30 -20.02
CA VAL A 178 10.65 8.65 -19.38
C VAL A 178 10.57 10.18 -19.25
N SER A 179 9.39 10.72 -19.54
CA SER A 179 9.11 12.15 -19.42
C SER A 179 7.86 12.39 -18.58
N PHE A 180 7.87 13.46 -17.80
CA PHE A 180 6.68 13.96 -17.13
C PHE A 180 5.72 14.60 -18.15
N HIS A 181 4.47 14.84 -17.71
CA HIS A 181 3.43 15.43 -18.55
C HIS A 181 3.77 16.84 -19.09
N ASP A 182 4.72 17.55 -18.47
CA ASP A 182 5.21 18.85 -18.94
C ASP A 182 6.38 18.75 -19.94
N GLY A 183 6.84 17.53 -20.23
CA GLY A 183 7.95 17.23 -21.14
C GLY A 183 9.33 17.23 -20.49
N SER A 184 9.46 17.50 -19.19
CA SER A 184 10.71 17.31 -18.46
C SER A 184 11.08 15.82 -18.39
N ALA A 185 12.37 15.51 -18.34
CA ALA A 185 12.85 14.13 -18.26
C ALA A 185 12.92 13.67 -16.80
N LEU A 186 12.54 12.41 -16.56
CA LEU A 186 12.73 11.76 -15.26
C LEU A 186 14.22 11.46 -15.04
N ASP A 187 14.73 11.82 -13.87
CA ASP A 187 16.01 11.33 -13.35
C ASP A 187 15.93 10.92 -11.87
N ALA A 188 17.06 10.44 -11.32
CA ALA A 188 17.10 9.95 -9.94
C ALA A 188 16.85 11.03 -8.88
N ASN A 189 17.06 12.31 -9.19
CA ASN A 189 16.76 13.40 -8.26
C ASN A 189 15.26 13.56 -8.06
N ASP A 190 14.43 13.26 -9.07
CA ASP A 190 12.97 13.30 -8.92
C ASP A 190 12.49 12.23 -7.94
N VAL A 191 13.06 11.03 -8.04
CA VAL A 191 12.80 9.93 -7.09
C VAL A 191 13.23 10.35 -5.68
N VAL A 192 14.44 10.89 -5.53
CA VAL A 192 14.93 11.43 -4.25
C VAL A 192 13.98 12.48 -3.71
N MET A 193 13.48 13.37 -4.57
CA MET A 193 12.56 14.42 -4.18
C MET A 193 11.23 13.85 -3.71
N SER A 194 10.65 12.85 -4.38
CA SER A 194 9.44 12.16 -3.93
C SER A 194 9.58 11.57 -2.50
N TYR A 195 10.74 11.01 -2.16
CA TYR A 195 11.00 10.50 -0.81
C TYR A 195 11.28 11.64 0.19
N LEU A 196 12.07 12.64 -0.20
CA LEU A 196 12.40 13.77 0.67
C LEU A 196 11.17 14.58 1.07
N VAL A 197 10.18 14.76 0.18
CA VAL A 197 8.94 15.45 0.57
C VAL A 197 8.24 14.70 1.69
N GLN A 198 8.12 13.38 1.59
CA GLN A 198 7.41 12.58 2.58
C GLN A 198 8.20 12.50 3.90
N TRP A 199 9.53 12.46 3.81
CA TRP A 199 10.39 12.24 4.97
C TRP A 199 10.65 13.50 5.81
N ASP A 200 10.94 14.64 5.18
CA ASP A 200 11.36 15.86 5.87
C ASP A 200 10.18 16.78 6.13
N ALA A 201 9.70 16.82 7.37
CA ALA A 201 8.58 17.65 7.79
C ALA A 201 8.87 19.17 7.72
N SER A 202 10.14 19.57 7.55
CA SER A 202 10.52 20.96 7.29
C SER A 202 10.55 21.33 5.81
N ASN A 203 10.41 20.35 4.91
CA ASN A 203 10.43 20.59 3.48
C ASN A 203 9.24 21.49 3.08
N PRO A 204 9.44 22.56 2.29
CA PRO A 204 8.34 23.42 1.85
C PRO A 204 7.25 22.70 1.04
N LEU A 205 7.54 21.52 0.51
CA LEU A 205 6.61 20.68 -0.24
C LEU A 205 5.93 19.60 0.61
N HIS A 206 6.28 19.45 1.90
CA HIS A 206 5.62 18.55 2.86
C HIS A 206 4.25 19.10 3.25
N VAL A 207 3.37 19.24 2.25
CA VAL A 207 2.06 19.88 2.36
C VAL A 207 1.05 18.97 1.68
N GLY A 208 0.67 17.92 2.41
CA GLY A 208 -0.41 17.04 2.02
C GLY A 208 -1.80 17.60 2.38
N ARG A 209 -2.84 16.80 2.16
CA ARG A 209 -4.22 17.13 2.54
C ARG A 209 -4.35 17.26 4.06
N ASP A 210 -3.74 16.33 4.81
CA ASP A 210 -3.65 16.39 6.26
C ASP A 210 -2.20 16.43 6.77
N GLY A 211 -1.22 16.13 5.92
CA GLY A 211 0.20 16.24 6.23
C GLY A 211 0.69 15.13 7.17
N ASN A 212 -0.06 14.02 7.28
CA ASN A 212 0.32 12.91 8.13
C ASN A 212 1.27 11.93 7.45
N PHE A 213 1.29 11.87 6.11
CA PHE A 213 2.08 10.93 5.30
C PHE A 213 2.12 9.52 5.91
N THR A 214 0.94 9.02 6.27
CA THR A 214 0.74 7.86 7.16
C THR A 214 1.51 6.63 6.68
N TYR A 215 1.49 6.34 5.37
CA TYR A 215 2.23 5.20 4.83
C TYR A 215 3.73 5.36 4.91
N PHE A 216 4.27 6.57 4.67
CA PHE A 216 5.70 6.80 4.83
C PHE A 216 6.14 6.50 6.26
N GLN A 217 5.38 6.97 7.26
CA GLN A 217 5.68 6.68 8.66
C GLN A 217 5.55 5.19 8.99
N ALA A 218 4.55 4.51 8.44
CA ALA A 218 4.32 3.09 8.65
C ALA A 218 5.49 2.23 8.13
N PHE A 219 6.09 2.61 6.99
CA PHE A 219 7.17 1.84 6.35
C PHE A 219 8.57 2.26 6.81
N PHE A 220 8.82 3.55 6.96
CA PHE A 220 10.16 4.13 7.15
C PHE A 220 10.36 4.80 8.52
N THR A 221 9.36 4.73 9.40
CA THR A 221 9.39 5.29 10.76
C THR A 221 9.37 6.83 10.81
N ALA A 222 10.03 7.45 11.79
CA ALA A 222 9.88 8.86 12.12
C ALA A 222 10.31 9.82 10.99
N PHE A 223 9.64 10.97 10.92
CA PHE A 223 10.04 12.06 10.03
C PHE A 223 11.39 12.66 10.42
N LEU A 224 12.14 13.08 9.40
CA LEU A 224 13.20 14.04 9.58
C LEU A 224 12.58 15.40 9.95
N ASN A 225 13.17 16.10 10.92
CA ASN A 225 12.69 17.40 11.40
C ASN A 225 11.22 17.41 11.86
N ALA A 226 10.74 16.31 12.46
CA ALA A 226 9.39 16.20 12.99
C ALA A 226 9.03 17.40 13.91
N PRO A 227 7.79 17.91 13.85
CA PRO A 227 7.32 18.93 14.79
C PRO A 227 7.48 18.45 16.23
N SER A 228 7.75 19.37 17.17
CA SER A 228 7.74 19.02 18.59
C SER A 228 6.34 18.56 19.02
N GLU A 229 6.26 17.39 19.66
CA GLU A 229 5.04 16.86 20.31
C GLU A 229 4.44 17.82 21.34
#